data_AF-A0A9D6IL12-F1
#
_entry.id   AF-A0A9D6IL12-F1
#
_cell.length_a   1.000
_cell.length_b   1.000
_cell.length_c   1.000
_cell.angle_alpha   90.00
_cell.angle_beta   90.00
_cell.angle_gamma   90.00
#
_symmetry.space_group_name_H-M   'P 1'
#
loop_
_entity.id
_entity.type
_entity.pdbx_description
1 polymer ?
#
loop_
_entity_poly.entity_id
_entity_poly.type
_entity_poly.pdbx_seq_one_letter_code
_entity_poly.pdbx_strand_id
1 'polypeptide(L)'
;MTGAVLRKLDAKQRAMYEKTARRQDESLPPEKKDAASAGPSKPAVNITSLHKLAVAYHTQKRYEEAERLYQEALVAMTATVAPSDPEFAQLLNNIGRLYFEQMRYKEAEPLYSHSLALVEESLGRDHPKVARRLVNLADLYFAIGKHSEADAYYRRAVSIDEKAFGPKHHTTVSRLRSYAVMLRNMDKIAEAEAVEARAYFPRTERDRRSARERRVQEVPTALQGISVPGRRRTKDRRTGKGRRRS
;
A
#
# COMPACT_ATOMS: atom_id res chain seq x y z
N MET A 1 -23.73 11.33 27.70
CA MET A 1 -23.18 10.00 28.05
C MET A 1 -22.14 9.53 27.01
N THR A 2 -21.13 10.35 26.73
CA THR A 2 -20.16 10.17 25.62
C THR A 2 -18.82 9.54 26.04
N GLY A 3 -18.61 9.26 27.33
CA GLY A 3 -17.30 8.88 27.88
C GLY A 3 -17.01 7.37 27.99
N ALA A 4 -17.91 6.47 27.60
CA ALA A 4 -17.71 5.03 27.77
C ALA A 4 -17.03 4.38 26.55
N VAL A 5 -17.38 4.79 25.34
CA VAL A 5 -16.89 4.12 24.12
C VAL A 5 -15.46 4.54 23.80
N LEU A 6 -15.13 5.81 24.09
CA LEU A 6 -13.77 6.30 23.91
C LEU A 6 -12.75 5.51 24.74
N ARG A 7 -13.16 4.76 25.79
CA ARG A 7 -12.25 4.07 26.74
C ARG A 7 -11.37 2.96 26.17
N LYS A 8 -11.58 2.50 24.94
CA LYS A 8 -10.71 1.51 24.28
C LYS A 8 -9.77 2.07 23.21
N LEU A 9 -9.94 3.33 22.81
CA LEU A 9 -9.01 4.00 21.91
C LEU A 9 -7.74 4.38 22.69
N ASP A 10 -6.56 4.32 22.08
CA ASP A 10 -5.38 4.86 22.75
C ASP A 10 -5.59 6.37 23.02
N ALA A 11 -4.98 6.93 24.08
CA ALA A 11 -5.20 8.31 24.47
C ALA A 11 -4.85 9.34 23.37
N LYS A 12 -3.89 9.01 22.49
CA LYS A 12 -3.52 9.81 21.31
C LYS A 12 -4.58 9.72 20.21
N GLN A 13 -5.14 8.53 19.96
CA GLN A 13 -6.24 8.33 19.02
C GLN A 13 -7.49 9.09 19.48
N ARG A 14 -7.83 9.06 20.78
CA ARG A 14 -8.94 9.87 21.33
C ARG A 14 -8.71 11.35 21.13
N ALA A 15 -7.54 11.85 21.52
CA ALA A 15 -7.21 13.26 21.39
C ALA A 15 -7.22 13.71 19.92
N MET A 16 -6.84 12.83 18.99
CA MET A 16 -6.91 13.08 17.56
C MET A 16 -8.36 13.20 17.07
N TYR A 17 -9.24 12.25 17.41
CA TYR A 17 -10.67 12.31 17.05
C TYR A 17 -11.41 13.48 17.70
N GLU A 18 -11.11 13.80 18.96
CA GLU A 18 -11.68 14.95 19.66
C GLU A 18 -11.18 16.27 19.08
N LYS A 19 -9.90 16.36 18.69
CA LYS A 19 -9.34 17.57 18.06
C LYS A 19 -9.91 17.81 16.66
N THR A 20 -10.17 16.76 15.88
CA THR A 20 -10.84 16.90 14.58
C THR A 20 -12.30 17.32 14.75
N ALA A 21 -13.00 16.81 15.77
CA ALA A 21 -14.37 17.22 16.08
C ALA A 21 -14.45 18.70 16.52
N ARG A 22 -13.52 19.17 17.37
CA ARG A 22 -13.49 20.58 17.83
C ARG A 22 -13.20 21.59 16.72
N ARG A 23 -12.36 21.23 15.73
CA ARG A 23 -12.11 22.09 14.56
C ARG A 23 -13.36 22.33 13.71
N GLN A 24 -14.33 21.41 13.74
CA GLN A 24 -15.59 21.58 13.02
C GLN A 24 -16.57 22.48 13.77
N ASP A 25 -16.60 22.41 15.11
CA ASP A 25 -17.44 23.24 15.99
C ASP A 25 -17.07 24.74 15.88
N GLU A 26 -15.80 25.06 15.65
CA GLU A 26 -15.34 26.44 15.39
C GLU A 26 -15.65 26.95 13.97
N SER A 27 -15.99 26.06 13.01
CA SER A 27 -16.26 26.42 11.61
C SER A 27 -17.75 26.51 11.24
N LEU A 28 -18.63 26.13 12.16
CA LEU A 28 -20.08 26.16 11.97
C LEU A 28 -20.65 27.51 12.43
N PRO A 29 -21.47 28.22 11.62
CA PRO A 29 -22.24 29.34 12.14
C PRO A 29 -23.23 28.83 13.21
N PRO A 30 -23.55 29.64 14.24
CA PRO A 30 -24.40 29.20 15.34
C PRO A 30 -25.79 28.84 14.83
N GLU A 31 -26.19 27.57 14.98
CA GLU A 31 -27.55 27.13 14.70
C GLU A 31 -28.54 27.89 15.59
N LYS A 32 -29.57 28.45 14.97
CA LYS A 32 -30.68 29.12 15.67
C LYS A 32 -31.37 28.12 16.57
N LYS A 33 -31.26 28.34 17.88
CA LYS A 33 -32.08 27.70 18.90
C LYS A 33 -33.51 28.21 18.74
N ASP A 34 -34.40 27.39 18.18
CA ASP A 34 -35.83 27.53 18.41
C ASP A 34 -36.48 26.17 18.69
N ALA A 35 -37.38 26.23 19.67
CA ALA A 35 -38.41 25.27 20.07
C ALA A 35 -38.00 24.04 20.94
N ALA A 36 -38.46 24.12 22.18
CA ALA A 36 -38.52 23.07 23.17
C ALA A 36 -39.68 22.08 22.93
N SER A 37 -39.49 20.87 23.47
CA SER A 37 -40.46 19.86 23.94
C SER A 37 -40.38 18.51 23.22
N ALA A 38 -40.53 17.45 24.03
CA ALA A 38 -40.26 16.03 23.76
C ALA A 38 -38.77 15.67 23.68
N GLY A 39 -38.28 14.96 24.71
CA GLY A 39 -36.94 14.39 24.69
C GLY A 39 -36.78 13.52 23.44
N PRO A 40 -35.75 13.73 22.61
CA PRO A 40 -35.63 12.94 21.41
C PRO A 40 -35.16 11.54 21.83
N SER A 41 -36.01 10.53 21.63
CA SER A 41 -35.48 9.26 21.16
C SER A 41 -34.70 9.62 19.89
N LYS A 42 -33.37 9.76 20.02
CA LYS A 42 -32.46 10.04 18.90
C LYS A 42 -32.93 9.19 17.73
N PRO A 43 -33.31 9.77 16.57
CA PRO A 43 -33.67 8.95 15.43
C PRO A 43 -32.53 7.98 15.22
N ALA A 44 -32.85 6.69 15.06
CA ALA A 44 -31.83 5.67 14.83
C ALA A 44 -30.99 6.11 13.64
N VAL A 45 -29.84 6.73 13.92
CA VAL A 45 -28.95 7.26 12.90
C VAL A 45 -28.56 6.05 12.09
N ASN A 46 -28.99 5.99 10.84
CA ASN A 46 -28.64 4.88 9.97
C ASN A 46 -27.19 5.05 9.55
N ILE A 47 -26.29 4.57 10.41
CA ILE A 47 -24.84 4.58 10.27
C ILE A 47 -24.42 4.10 8.89
N THR A 48 -25.02 3.00 8.43
CA THR A 48 -24.73 2.40 7.12
C THR A 48 -25.10 3.36 5.99
N SER A 49 -26.21 4.08 6.10
CA SER A 49 -26.60 5.10 5.12
C SER A 49 -25.67 6.31 5.13
N LEU A 50 -25.26 6.80 6.31
CA LEU A 50 -24.27 7.88 6.41
C LEU A 50 -22.95 7.49 5.77
N HIS A 51 -22.44 6.29 6.08
CA HIS A 51 -21.21 5.77 5.49
C HIS A 51 -21.33 5.65 3.96
N LYS A 52 -22.41 5.06 3.44
CA LYS A 52 -22.61 4.93 2.00
C LYS A 52 -22.67 6.29 1.30
N LEU A 53 -23.35 7.27 1.90
CA LEU A 53 -23.44 8.62 1.35
C LEU A 53 -22.08 9.33 1.39
N ALA A 54 -21.32 9.19 2.48
CA ALA A 54 -19.97 9.71 2.59
C ALA A 54 -19.04 9.12 1.51
N VAL A 55 -19.16 7.82 1.23
CA VAL A 55 -18.43 7.17 0.13
C VAL A 55 -18.84 7.76 -1.21
N ALA A 56 -20.12 8.00 -1.46
CA ALA A 56 -20.58 8.61 -2.70
C ALA A 56 -19.99 10.01 -2.90
N TYR A 57 -20.03 10.89 -1.88
CA TYR A 57 -19.39 12.20 -1.96
C TYR A 57 -17.87 12.12 -2.11
N HIS A 58 -17.23 11.16 -1.43
CA HIS A 58 -15.80 10.91 -1.56
C HIS A 58 -15.43 10.57 -3.01
N THR A 59 -16.18 9.69 -3.67
CA THR A 59 -15.94 9.34 -5.09
C THR A 59 -16.16 10.52 -6.04
N GLN A 60 -16.98 11.50 -5.65
CA GLN A 60 -17.19 12.75 -6.39
C GLN A 60 -16.14 13.83 -6.06
N LYS A 61 -15.13 13.51 -5.24
CA LYS A 61 -14.12 14.46 -4.73
C LYS A 61 -14.71 15.63 -3.92
N ARG A 62 -15.90 15.45 -3.38
CA ARG A 62 -16.57 16.41 -2.48
C ARG A 62 -16.11 16.11 -1.06
N TYR A 63 -14.85 16.48 -0.77
CA TYR A 63 -14.14 15.98 0.41
C TYR A 63 -14.68 16.53 1.73
N GLU A 64 -15.13 17.78 1.75
CA GLU A 64 -15.70 18.42 2.94
C GLU A 64 -17.00 17.75 3.38
N GLU A 65 -17.89 17.47 2.42
CA GLU A 65 -19.15 16.79 2.68
C GLU A 65 -18.94 15.33 3.07
N ALA A 66 -18.00 14.65 2.41
CA ALA A 66 -17.59 13.31 2.79
C ALA A 66 -17.01 13.27 4.21
N GLU A 67 -16.13 14.22 4.57
CA GLU A 67 -15.53 14.31 5.90
C GLU A 67 -16.61 14.48 6.96
N ARG A 68 -17.55 15.42 6.77
CA ARG A 68 -18.65 15.65 7.72
C ARG A 68 -19.44 14.37 7.98
N LEU A 69 -19.90 13.70 6.92
CA LEU A 69 -20.71 12.49 7.06
C LEU A 69 -19.93 11.31 7.66
N TYR A 70 -18.64 11.19 7.34
CA TYR A 70 -17.80 10.18 7.96
C TYR A 70 -17.61 10.43 9.46
N GLN A 71 -17.46 11.68 9.89
CA GLN A 71 -17.35 12.03 11.30
C GLN A 71 -18.66 11.76 12.06
N GLU A 72 -19.81 12.10 11.46
CA GLU A 72 -21.12 11.74 12.02
C GLU A 72 -21.28 10.22 12.16
N ALA A 73 -20.90 9.45 11.13
CA ALA A 73 -20.92 7.99 11.17
C ALA A 73 -19.98 7.43 12.25
N LEU A 74 -18.81 8.04 12.45
CA LEU A 74 -17.83 7.64 13.46
C LEU A 74 -18.35 7.86 14.88
N VAL A 75 -18.95 9.03 15.14
CA VAL A 75 -19.58 9.35 16.44
C VAL A 75 -20.76 8.40 16.70
N ALA A 76 -21.57 8.11 15.69
CA ALA A 76 -22.70 7.19 15.81
C ALA A 76 -22.24 5.74 16.06
N MET A 77 -21.25 5.24 15.31
CA MET A 77 -20.70 3.89 15.48
C MET A 77 -20.02 3.72 16.83
N THR A 78 -19.26 4.71 17.29
CA THR A 78 -18.67 4.62 18.62
C THR A 78 -19.79 4.51 19.66
N ALA A 79 -20.84 5.31 19.61
CA ALA A 79 -21.91 5.23 20.60
C ALA A 79 -22.64 3.86 20.70
N THR A 80 -22.63 3.04 19.64
CA THR A 80 -23.57 1.91 19.51
C THR A 80 -22.93 0.56 19.15
N VAL A 81 -21.74 0.55 18.55
CA VAL A 81 -21.15 -0.65 17.92
C VAL A 81 -19.95 -1.16 18.72
N ALA A 82 -19.85 -2.48 18.88
CA ALA A 82 -18.67 -3.10 19.46
C ALA A 82 -17.44 -2.83 18.56
N PRO A 83 -16.27 -2.50 19.12
CA PRO A 83 -15.06 -2.18 18.32
C PRO A 83 -14.63 -3.25 17.31
N SER A 84 -15.11 -4.49 17.46
CA SER A 84 -14.81 -5.63 16.58
C SER A 84 -15.67 -5.71 15.30
N ASP A 85 -16.55 -4.74 15.03
CA ASP A 85 -17.42 -4.77 13.86
C ASP A 85 -16.62 -4.53 12.54
N PRO A 86 -16.73 -5.42 11.55
CA PRO A 86 -16.14 -5.23 10.22
C PRO A 86 -16.51 -3.90 9.55
N GLU A 87 -17.71 -3.36 9.78
CA GLU A 87 -18.14 -2.07 9.25
C GLU A 87 -17.34 -0.93 9.88
N PHE A 88 -17.03 -0.99 11.18
CA PHE A 88 -16.23 0.02 11.86
C PHE A 88 -14.81 0.08 11.30
N ALA A 89 -14.17 -1.09 11.09
CA ALA A 89 -12.87 -1.15 10.44
C ALA A 89 -12.90 -0.61 9.01
N GLN A 90 -13.99 -0.81 8.27
CA GLN A 90 -14.16 -0.27 6.92
C GLN A 90 -14.38 1.24 6.92
N LEU A 91 -15.13 1.77 7.88
CA LEU A 91 -15.32 3.21 8.06
C LEU A 91 -13.96 3.88 8.28
N LEU A 92 -13.19 3.44 9.28
CA LEU A 92 -11.87 4.00 9.60
C LEU A 92 -10.93 4.01 8.39
N ASN A 93 -10.91 2.92 7.62
CA ASN A 93 -10.11 2.88 6.40
C ASN A 93 -10.54 3.93 5.37
N ASN A 94 -11.85 4.17 5.22
CA ASN A 94 -12.32 5.14 4.24
C ASN A 94 -12.02 6.58 4.67
N ILE A 95 -12.13 6.88 5.97
CA ILE A 95 -11.67 8.16 6.52
C ILE A 95 -10.16 8.32 6.29
N GLY A 96 -9.38 7.27 6.55
CA GLY A 96 -7.94 7.27 6.29
C GLY A 96 -7.63 7.56 4.82
N ARG A 97 -8.39 6.98 3.88
CA ARG A 97 -8.24 7.24 2.45
C ARG A 97 -8.59 8.68 2.07
N LEU A 98 -9.67 9.22 2.63
CA LEU A 98 -10.05 10.61 2.43
C LEU A 98 -8.93 11.57 2.87
N TYR A 99 -8.29 11.32 4.00
CA TYR A 99 -7.18 12.14 4.48
C TYR A 99 -5.90 11.93 3.69
N PHE A 100 -5.60 10.70 3.29
CA PHE A 100 -4.47 10.40 2.41
C PHE A 100 -4.56 11.17 1.07
N GLU A 101 -5.73 11.17 0.43
CA GLU A 101 -5.96 11.88 -0.84
C GLU A 101 -5.85 13.42 -0.70
N GLN A 102 -6.05 13.95 0.50
CA GLN A 102 -5.83 15.36 0.84
C GLN A 102 -4.40 15.64 1.36
N MET A 103 -3.48 14.68 1.26
CA MET A 103 -2.11 14.77 1.79
C MET A 103 -2.02 14.97 3.32
N ARG A 104 -3.11 14.71 4.05
CA ARG A 104 -3.21 14.77 5.52
C ARG A 104 -2.72 13.46 6.14
N TYR A 105 -1.45 13.12 5.89
CA TYR A 105 -0.88 11.82 6.24
C TYR A 105 -0.83 11.56 7.75
N LYS A 106 -0.62 12.61 8.56
CA LYS A 106 -0.60 12.51 10.03
C LYS A 106 -1.96 12.09 10.59
N GLU A 107 -3.05 12.51 9.94
CA GLU A 107 -4.39 12.08 10.30
C GLU A 107 -4.74 10.69 9.72
N ALA A 108 -4.23 10.35 8.54
CA ALA A 108 -4.50 9.06 7.90
C ALA A 108 -3.82 7.85 8.58
N GLU A 109 -2.58 8.00 9.07
CA GLU A 109 -1.79 6.91 9.67
C GLU A 109 -2.50 6.18 10.83
N PRO A 110 -3.02 6.86 11.87
CA PRO A 110 -3.69 6.18 12.97
C PRO A 110 -4.99 5.49 12.53
N LEU A 111 -5.71 6.05 11.56
CA LEU A 111 -6.95 5.48 11.01
C LEU A 111 -6.68 4.15 10.30
N TYR A 112 -5.69 4.14 9.42
CA TYR A 112 -5.28 2.92 8.72
C TYR A 112 -4.70 1.88 9.67
N SER A 113 -3.88 2.29 10.65
CA SER A 113 -3.31 1.38 11.64
C SER A 113 -4.39 0.72 12.50
N HIS A 114 -5.37 1.50 12.96
CA HIS A 114 -6.49 0.98 13.75
C HIS A 114 -7.38 0.05 12.90
N SER A 115 -7.68 0.43 11.66
CA SER A 115 -8.41 -0.44 10.73
C SER A 115 -7.70 -1.78 10.50
N LEU A 116 -6.37 -1.76 10.33
CA LEU A 116 -5.57 -2.97 10.17
C LEU A 116 -5.68 -3.87 11.41
N ALA A 117 -5.49 -3.31 12.62
CA ALA A 117 -5.56 -4.06 13.87
C ALA A 117 -6.92 -4.78 14.04
N LEU A 118 -8.03 -4.07 13.77
CA LEU A 118 -9.36 -4.66 13.87
C LEU A 118 -9.60 -5.79 12.85
N VAL A 119 -9.11 -5.64 11.63
CA VAL A 119 -9.24 -6.68 10.59
C VAL A 119 -8.36 -7.89 10.92
N GLU A 120 -7.17 -7.68 11.48
CA GLU A 120 -6.30 -8.78 11.94
C GLU A 120 -6.91 -9.54 13.12
N GLU A 121 -7.50 -8.83 14.09
CA GLU A 121 -8.17 -9.43 15.24
C GLU A 121 -9.39 -10.24 14.83
N SER A 122 -10.21 -9.72 13.91
CA SER A 122 -11.47 -10.35 13.51
C SER A 122 -11.32 -11.50 12.50
N LEU A 123 -10.38 -11.40 11.55
CA LEU A 123 -10.27 -12.35 10.43
C LEU A 123 -8.95 -13.14 10.43
N GLY A 124 -8.01 -12.79 11.31
CA GLY A 124 -6.67 -13.36 11.33
C GLY A 124 -5.69 -12.63 10.41
N ARG A 125 -4.40 -12.76 10.76
CA ARG A 125 -3.28 -12.01 10.15
C ARG A 125 -3.01 -12.28 8.67
N ASP A 126 -3.48 -13.42 8.17
CA ASP A 126 -3.26 -13.91 6.80
C ASP A 126 -4.52 -13.80 5.91
N HIS A 127 -5.57 -13.10 6.37
CA HIS A 127 -6.79 -12.96 5.58
C HIS A 127 -6.64 -11.93 4.44
N PRO A 128 -7.18 -12.15 3.22
CA PRO A 128 -7.03 -11.22 2.08
C PRO A 128 -7.44 -9.76 2.33
N LYS A 129 -8.44 -9.54 3.21
CA LYS A 129 -8.82 -8.17 3.63
C LYS A 129 -7.70 -7.44 4.38
N VAL A 130 -6.82 -8.15 5.09
CA VAL A 130 -5.61 -7.61 5.73
C VAL A 130 -4.66 -7.07 4.66
N ALA A 131 -4.42 -7.81 3.57
CA ALA A 131 -3.54 -7.37 2.49
C ALA A 131 -3.94 -6.01 1.92
N ARG A 132 -5.25 -5.75 1.76
CA ARG A 132 -5.74 -4.43 1.31
C ARG A 132 -5.41 -3.30 2.30
N ARG A 133 -5.52 -3.54 3.61
CA ARG A 133 -5.18 -2.55 4.64
C ARG A 133 -3.67 -2.29 4.70
N LEU A 134 -2.86 -3.34 4.56
CA LEU A 134 -1.41 -3.24 4.54
C LEU A 134 -0.91 -2.33 3.41
N VAL A 135 -1.49 -2.43 2.20
CA VAL A 135 -1.08 -1.54 1.09
C VAL A 135 -1.46 -0.08 1.33
N ASN A 136 -2.62 0.20 1.93
CA ASN A 136 -2.97 1.58 2.26
C ASN A 136 -1.96 2.20 3.26
N LEU A 137 -1.48 1.43 4.23
CA LEU A 137 -0.37 1.87 5.09
C LEU A 137 0.95 1.97 4.32
N ALA A 138 1.23 1.03 3.42
CA ALA A 138 2.44 1.06 2.63
C ALA A 138 2.53 2.31 1.74
N ASP A 139 1.43 2.68 1.08
CA ASP A 139 1.33 3.89 0.27
C ASP A 139 1.49 5.16 1.12
N LEU A 140 0.91 5.17 2.32
CA LEU A 140 1.12 6.24 3.29
C LEU A 140 2.58 6.36 3.68
N TYR A 141 3.23 5.26 4.05
CA TYR A 141 4.62 5.25 4.46
C TYR A 141 5.57 5.63 3.33
N PHE A 142 5.25 5.20 2.11
CA PHE A 142 5.95 5.64 0.92
C PHE A 142 5.83 7.16 0.72
N ALA A 143 4.63 7.73 0.82
CA ALA A 143 4.39 9.16 0.63
C ALA A 143 5.13 10.04 1.66
N ILE A 144 5.40 9.53 2.87
CA ILE A 144 6.16 10.26 3.91
C ILE A 144 7.65 9.88 3.96
N GLY A 145 8.17 9.15 2.98
CA GLY A 145 9.59 8.80 2.85
C GLY A 145 10.07 7.64 3.74
N LYS A 146 9.15 6.93 4.41
CA LYS A 146 9.45 5.74 5.24
C LYS A 146 9.45 4.48 4.39
N HIS A 147 10.47 4.39 3.53
CA HIS A 147 10.57 3.38 2.47
C HIS A 147 10.69 1.95 3.00
N SER A 148 11.41 1.73 4.10
CA SER A 148 11.61 0.41 4.70
C SER A 148 10.30 -0.17 5.23
N GLU A 149 9.49 0.65 5.89
CA GLU A 149 8.17 0.29 6.39
C GLU A 149 7.22 -0.02 5.22
N ALA A 150 7.21 0.83 4.19
CA ALA A 150 6.42 0.59 2.98
C ALA A 150 6.76 -0.76 2.32
N ASP A 151 8.05 -1.07 2.20
CA ASP A 151 8.53 -2.35 1.65
C ASP A 151 8.04 -3.55 2.47
N ALA A 152 8.17 -3.49 3.80
CA ALA A 152 7.69 -4.55 4.68
C ALA A 152 6.18 -4.80 4.54
N TYR A 153 5.38 -3.73 4.47
CA TYR A 153 3.93 -3.84 4.29
C TYR A 153 3.54 -4.41 2.94
N TYR A 154 4.20 -3.99 1.86
CA TYR A 154 3.96 -4.52 0.52
C TYR A 154 4.33 -6.01 0.40
N ARG A 155 5.51 -6.42 0.90
CA ARG A 155 5.93 -7.83 0.90
C ARG A 155 4.92 -8.70 1.64
N ARG A 156 4.45 -8.25 2.80
CA ARG A 156 3.43 -8.97 3.57
C ARG A 156 2.10 -9.07 2.82
N ALA A 157 1.64 -7.98 2.19
CA ALA A 157 0.40 -7.99 1.41
C ALA A 157 0.48 -8.96 0.21
N VAL A 158 1.62 -8.99 -0.51
CA VAL A 158 1.87 -9.95 -1.59
C VAL A 158 1.82 -11.38 -1.07
N SER A 159 2.50 -11.69 0.03
CA SER A 159 2.51 -13.03 0.61
C SER A 159 1.12 -13.52 1.00
N ILE A 160 0.28 -12.64 1.55
CA ILE A 160 -1.10 -12.96 1.88
C ILE A 160 -1.92 -13.28 0.62
N ASP A 161 -1.86 -12.41 -0.40
CA ASP A 161 -2.62 -12.62 -1.64
C ASP A 161 -2.14 -13.89 -2.38
N GLU A 162 -0.84 -14.18 -2.36
CA GLU A 162 -0.27 -15.43 -2.91
C GLU A 162 -0.77 -16.68 -2.20
N LYS A 163 -0.79 -16.67 -0.86
CA LYS A 163 -1.31 -17.81 -0.08
C LYS A 163 -2.81 -18.02 -0.32
N ALA A 164 -3.57 -16.94 -0.42
CA ALA A 164 -5.03 -17.01 -0.51
C ALA A 164 -5.55 -17.34 -1.91
N PHE A 165 -4.91 -16.80 -2.96
CA PHE A 165 -5.42 -16.91 -4.33
C PHE A 165 -4.45 -17.57 -5.30
N GLY A 166 -3.19 -17.74 -4.91
CA GLY A 166 -2.11 -18.17 -5.79
C GLY A 166 -1.41 -17.02 -6.53
N PRO A 167 -0.20 -17.26 -7.06
CA PRO A 167 0.65 -16.22 -7.66
C PRO A 167 0.11 -15.62 -8.96
N LYS A 168 -0.78 -16.35 -9.66
CA LYS A 168 -1.33 -15.96 -10.98
C LYS A 168 -2.70 -15.30 -10.90
N HIS A 169 -3.29 -15.22 -9.71
CA HIS A 169 -4.61 -14.63 -9.56
C HIS A 169 -4.55 -13.12 -9.81
N HIS A 170 -5.61 -12.57 -10.40
CA HIS A 170 -5.64 -11.15 -10.79
C HIS A 170 -5.36 -10.22 -9.59
N THR A 171 -5.85 -10.55 -8.40
CA THR A 171 -5.57 -9.81 -7.15
C THR A 171 -4.08 -9.77 -6.83
N THR A 172 -3.43 -10.94 -6.87
CA THR A 172 -1.99 -11.08 -6.61
C THR A 172 -1.15 -10.36 -7.65
N VAL A 173 -1.51 -10.48 -8.93
CA VAL A 173 -0.84 -9.79 -10.04
C VAL A 173 -0.96 -8.27 -9.88
N SER A 174 -2.15 -7.75 -9.53
CA SER A 174 -2.33 -6.33 -9.25
C SER A 174 -1.47 -5.87 -8.07
N ARG A 175 -1.39 -6.69 -7.00
CA ARG A 175 -0.54 -6.38 -5.85
C ARG A 175 0.94 -6.30 -6.21
N LEU A 176 1.44 -7.29 -6.96
CA LEU A 176 2.82 -7.32 -7.44
C LEU A 176 3.12 -6.10 -8.31
N ARG A 177 2.19 -5.69 -9.18
CA ARG A 177 2.35 -4.47 -9.99
C ARG A 177 2.46 -3.21 -9.15
N SER A 178 1.57 -3.02 -8.17
CA SER A 178 1.65 -1.86 -7.26
C SER A 178 2.97 -1.85 -6.49
N TYR A 179 3.43 -3.02 -6.03
CA TYR A 179 4.70 -3.14 -5.33
C TYR A 179 5.90 -2.80 -6.25
N ALA A 180 5.90 -3.28 -7.49
CA ALA A 180 6.94 -2.95 -8.45
C ALA A 180 7.02 -1.46 -8.78
N VAL A 181 5.87 -0.79 -8.93
CA VAL A 181 5.83 0.67 -9.12
C VAL A 181 6.47 1.40 -7.95
N MET A 182 6.14 0.99 -6.71
CA MET A 182 6.76 1.56 -5.52
C MET A 182 8.29 1.34 -5.52
N LEU A 183 8.76 0.12 -5.84
CA LEU A 183 10.19 -0.18 -5.91
C LEU A 183 10.91 0.66 -6.98
N ARG A 184 10.30 0.88 -8.14
CA ARG A 184 10.83 1.79 -9.19
C ARG A 184 10.96 3.21 -8.67
N ASN A 185 9.97 3.71 -7.94
CA ASN A 185 10.04 5.05 -7.36
C ASN A 185 11.12 5.17 -6.27
N MET A 186 11.55 4.06 -5.67
CA MET A 186 12.69 3.99 -4.75
C MET A 186 14.03 3.74 -5.47
N ASP A 187 14.07 3.78 -6.80
CA ASP A 187 15.23 3.44 -7.64
C ASP A 187 15.74 1.99 -7.46
N LYS A 188 14.90 1.09 -6.94
CA LYS A 188 15.20 -0.34 -6.75
C LYS A 188 14.83 -1.14 -7.99
N ILE A 189 15.41 -0.78 -9.13
CA ILE A 189 15.02 -1.30 -10.45
C ILE A 189 15.11 -2.83 -10.54
N ALA A 190 16.21 -3.42 -10.08
CA ALA A 190 16.40 -4.87 -10.12
C ALA A 190 15.36 -5.64 -9.28
N GLU A 191 14.98 -5.10 -8.12
CA GLU A 191 13.93 -5.70 -7.29
C GLU A 191 12.55 -5.55 -7.97
N ALA A 192 12.27 -4.39 -8.56
CA ALA A 192 11.03 -4.14 -9.28
C ALA A 192 10.84 -5.11 -10.45
N GLU A 193 11.89 -5.34 -11.25
CA GLU A 193 11.87 -6.29 -12.36
C GLU A 193 11.65 -7.73 -11.89
N ALA A 194 12.25 -8.12 -10.76
CA ALA A 194 12.01 -9.43 -10.17
C ALA A 194 10.55 -9.61 -9.73
N VAL A 195 9.93 -8.55 -9.19
CA VAL A 195 8.51 -8.54 -8.81
C VAL A 195 7.60 -8.54 -10.06
N GLU A 196 7.92 -7.76 -11.10
CA GLU A 196 7.18 -7.72 -12.37
C GLU A 196 7.24 -9.08 -13.10
N ALA A 197 8.38 -9.74 -13.09
CA ALA A 197 8.54 -11.08 -13.68
C ALA A 197 7.64 -12.13 -12.98
N ARG A 198 7.34 -11.96 -11.69
CA ARG A 198 6.36 -12.79 -10.99
C ARG A 198 4.93 -12.46 -11.41
N ALA A 199 4.65 -11.20 -11.70
CA ALA A 199 3.34 -10.72 -12.15
C ALA A 199 3.04 -11.09 -13.62
N TYR A 200 4.08 -11.19 -14.45
CA TYR A 200 3.97 -11.47 -15.88
C TYR A 200 4.42 -12.91 -16.19
N PHE A 201 3.45 -13.79 -16.43
CA PHE A 201 3.74 -15.09 -17.01
C PHE A 201 3.64 -15.02 -18.54
N PRO A 202 4.72 -15.26 -19.30
CA PRO A 202 4.63 -15.43 -20.75
C PRO A 202 3.59 -16.51 -21.09
N ARG A 203 2.53 -16.14 -21.85
CA ARG A 203 1.45 -17.06 -22.22
C ARG A 203 1.94 -18.17 -23.17
N THR A 204 3.09 -17.99 -23.80
CA THR A 204 3.68 -18.95 -24.75
C THR A 204 5.19 -19.12 -24.57
N GLU A 205 5.74 -20.23 -25.05
CA GLU A 205 7.21 -20.48 -25.10
C GLU A 205 7.98 -19.38 -25.84
N ARG A 206 7.35 -18.73 -26.82
CA ARG A 206 7.92 -17.58 -27.56
C ARG A 206 8.23 -16.41 -26.62
N ASP A 207 7.30 -16.10 -25.74
CA ASP A 207 7.44 -15.00 -24.79
C ASP A 207 8.49 -15.32 -23.70
N ARG A 208 8.64 -16.60 -23.34
CA ARG A 208 9.73 -17.08 -22.45
C ARG A 208 11.10 -16.85 -23.06
N ARG A 209 11.23 -17.15 -24.35
CA ARG A 209 12.48 -16.97 -25.11
C ARG A 209 12.87 -15.50 -25.21
N SER A 210 11.93 -14.62 -25.57
CA SER A 210 12.18 -13.18 -25.66
C SER A 210 12.45 -12.50 -24.32
N ALA A 211 11.88 -12.99 -23.21
CA ALA A 211 12.21 -12.50 -21.87
C ALA A 211 13.63 -12.92 -21.43
N ARG A 212 14.03 -14.17 -21.73
CA ARG A 212 15.41 -14.65 -21.48
C ARG A 212 16.44 -13.90 -22.32
N GLU A 213 16.14 -13.67 -23.60
CA GLU A 213 17.03 -12.95 -24.52
C GLU A 213 17.26 -11.50 -24.08
N ARG A 214 16.22 -10.80 -23.60
CA ARG A 214 16.36 -9.45 -23.01
C ARG A 214 17.22 -9.44 -21.75
N ARG A 215 17.01 -10.39 -20.84
CA ARG A 215 17.80 -10.53 -19.61
C ARG A 215 19.28 -10.86 -19.86
N VAL A 216 19.59 -11.54 -20.96
CA VAL A 216 20.98 -11.85 -21.37
C VAL A 216 21.65 -10.64 -22.02
N GLN A 217 20.90 -9.78 -22.71
CA GLN A 217 21.41 -8.54 -23.32
C GLN A 217 21.67 -7.42 -22.31
N GLU A 218 21.04 -7.46 -21.13
CA GLU A 218 21.23 -6.47 -20.05
C GLU A 218 22.40 -6.82 -19.10
N VAL A 219 23.08 -7.95 -19.29
CA VAL A 219 24.34 -8.21 -18.58
C VAL A 219 25.37 -7.21 -19.10
N PRO A 220 25.99 -6.35 -18.27
CA PRO A 220 26.92 -5.35 -18.76
C PRO A 220 28.07 -6.05 -19.46
N THR A 221 28.25 -5.75 -20.76
CA THR A 221 29.35 -6.20 -21.61
C THR A 221 30.70 -5.58 -21.17
N ALA A 222 30.98 -5.54 -19.88
CA ALA A 222 32.21 -4.97 -19.30
C ALA A 222 33.36 -5.99 -19.18
N LEU A 223 33.22 -7.19 -19.74
CA LEU A 223 34.28 -8.21 -19.75
C LEU A 223 34.76 -8.64 -21.14
N GLN A 224 34.23 -8.07 -22.24
CA GLN A 224 34.70 -8.41 -23.60
C GLN A 224 35.84 -7.50 -24.11
N GLY A 225 36.42 -6.65 -23.26
CA GLY A 225 37.46 -5.68 -23.64
C GLY A 225 38.90 -6.01 -23.25
N ILE A 226 39.18 -7.12 -22.56
CA ILE A 226 40.58 -7.48 -22.22
C ILE A 226 41.18 -8.29 -23.37
N SER A 227 41.64 -7.57 -24.39
CA SER A 227 42.55 -8.11 -25.41
C SER A 227 43.87 -8.49 -24.74
N VAL A 228 44.10 -9.78 -24.53
CA VAL A 228 45.40 -10.30 -24.10
C VAL A 228 46.36 -10.22 -25.29
N PRO A 229 47.45 -9.42 -25.25
CA PRO A 229 48.35 -9.31 -26.40
C PRO A 229 49.09 -10.63 -26.63
N GLY A 230 48.98 -11.14 -27.86
CA GLY A 230 49.60 -12.40 -28.28
C GLY A 230 51.13 -12.40 -28.13
N ARG A 231 51.64 -13.49 -27.54
CA ARG A 231 53.08 -13.80 -27.50
C ARG A 231 53.63 -13.93 -28.92
N ARG A 232 54.53 -13.03 -29.31
CA ARG A 232 55.32 -13.12 -30.54
C ARG A 232 56.18 -14.40 -30.49
N ARG A 233 55.95 -15.33 -31.42
CA ARG A 233 56.88 -16.42 -31.72
C ARG A 233 58.09 -15.83 -32.45
N THR A 234 59.23 -15.76 -31.79
CA THR A 234 60.53 -15.56 -32.44
C THR A 234 60.93 -16.87 -33.12
N LYS A 235 60.85 -16.92 -34.46
CA LYS A 235 61.53 -17.94 -35.27
C LYS A 235 63.00 -17.54 -35.34
N ASP A 236 63.83 -18.21 -34.56
CA ASP A 236 65.27 -18.03 -34.62
C ASP A 236 65.84 -18.77 -35.84
N ARG A 237 66.57 -18.01 -36.66
CA ARG A 237 67.29 -18.47 -37.87
C ARG A 237 68.64 -19.02 -37.40
N ARG A 238 68.88 -20.32 -37.53
CA ARG A 238 70.25 -20.87 -37.54
C ARG A 238 70.53 -21.59 -38.85
N THR A 239 71.24 -20.87 -39.71
CA THR A 239 72.05 -21.39 -40.80
C THR A 239 73.20 -22.22 -40.24
N GLY A 240 73.42 -23.42 -40.78
CA GLY A 240 74.48 -24.32 -40.33
C GLY A 240 74.83 -25.37 -41.39
N LYS A 241 75.70 -24.97 -42.32
CA LYS A 241 76.48 -25.80 -43.26
C LYS A 241 77.04 -27.07 -42.59
N GLY A 242 76.99 -28.22 -43.26
CA GLY A 242 77.82 -29.37 -42.84
C GLY A 242 77.66 -30.70 -43.56
N ARG A 243 78.43 -30.86 -44.65
CA ARG A 243 79.17 -32.07 -45.08
C ARG A 243 78.47 -33.26 -45.78
N ARG A 244 78.98 -33.46 -47.01
CA ARG A 244 79.08 -34.65 -47.87
C ARG A 244 79.45 -35.96 -47.15
N ARG A 245 78.90 -37.06 -47.68
CA ARG A 245 79.48 -38.38 -48.08
C ARG A 245 78.23 -39.25 -48.43
N SER A 246 78.12 -39.95 -49.55
CA SER A 246 79.08 -40.76 -50.30
C SER A 246 78.66 -40.82 -51.77
#